data_AF-A0AAP3AMP8-F1
#
_entry.id   AF-A0AAP3AMP8-F1
#
_cell.length_a   1.000
_cell.length_b   1.000
_cell.length_c   1.000
_cell.angle_alpha   90.00
_cell.angle_beta   90.00
_cell.angle_gamma   90.00
#
_symmetry.space_group_name_H-M   'P 1'
#
loop_
_entity.id
_entity.type
_entity.pdbx_description
1 polymer ?
#
loop_
_entity_poly.entity_id
_entity_poly.type
_entity_poly.pdbx_seq_one_letter_code
_entity_poly.pdbx_strand_id
1 'polypeptide(L)'
;MKKIIISISLVGGVLANAQVQKKDSIREKGIEGVVIKSKYYKNYTAKDVSGSLRLDTPLLDIPQNIQVITSDALADQQVLGISDGVLRNISGAMRLEHWGDMYARVNMRGARAAAFINGVNVTSN
;
A
#
# COMPACT_ATOMS: atom_id res chain seq x y z
N MET A 1 -40.02 23.83 84.77
CA MET A 1 -39.17 22.90 83.99
C MET A 1 -38.34 23.72 83.02
N LYS A 2 -37.06 23.97 83.35
CA LYS A 2 -36.08 24.70 82.52
C LYS A 2 -35.17 23.67 81.87
N LYS A 3 -35.02 23.69 80.54
CA LYS A 3 -34.06 22.83 79.82
C LYS A 3 -32.78 23.62 79.54
N ILE A 4 -31.69 23.07 80.04
CA ILE A 4 -30.29 23.42 79.76
C ILE A 4 -29.82 22.56 78.61
N ILE A 5 -29.11 23.12 77.62
CA ILE A 5 -28.01 22.43 76.90
C ILE A 5 -26.93 23.47 76.58
N ILE A 6 -25.70 23.16 77.00
CA ILE A 6 -24.42 23.87 76.77
C ILE A 6 -23.51 22.95 75.95
N SER A 7 -22.63 23.56 75.14
CA SER A 7 -21.40 23.02 74.50
C SER A 7 -21.61 22.08 73.28
N ILE A 8 -20.77 22.07 72.24
CA ILE A 8 -19.31 22.04 72.27
C ILE A 8 -18.71 22.58 70.95
N SER A 9 -17.59 23.30 71.06
CA SER A 9 -16.74 23.73 69.94
C SER A 9 -15.48 22.85 69.89
N LEU A 10 -15.40 21.97 68.90
CA LEU A 10 -14.20 21.34 68.31
C LEU A 10 -14.76 20.31 67.29
N VAL A 11 -14.49 20.32 66.00
CA VAL A 11 -13.29 19.77 65.34
C VAL A 11 -13.58 20.07 63.84
N GLY A 12 -12.83 20.90 63.11
CA GLY A 12 -11.40 20.74 62.92
C GLY A 12 -11.05 19.48 62.13
N GLY A 13 -11.91 18.95 61.25
CA GLY A 13 -11.55 17.73 60.53
C GLY A 13 -12.61 17.07 59.66
N VAL A 14 -13.11 17.75 58.61
CA VAL A 14 -13.71 17.02 57.46
C VAL A 14 -13.47 17.69 56.10
N LEU A 15 -12.95 18.93 56.03
CA LEU A 15 -12.68 19.57 54.73
C LEU A 15 -11.47 18.99 53.97
N ALA A 16 -10.76 18.00 54.52
CA ALA A 16 -9.53 17.48 53.94
C ALA A 16 -9.71 16.34 52.92
N ASN A 17 -10.92 15.79 52.71
CA ASN A 17 -11.09 14.61 51.83
C ASN A 17 -11.57 14.95 50.40
N ALA A 18 -11.65 16.23 50.02
CA ALA A 18 -12.03 16.62 48.65
C ALA A 18 -10.83 16.83 47.70
N GLN A 19 -9.62 16.47 48.11
CA GLN A 19 -8.40 16.51 47.30
C GLN A 19 -7.71 15.17 47.59
N VAL A 20 -7.57 14.19 46.72
CA VAL A 20 -6.94 14.23 45.41
C VAL A 20 -7.42 12.98 44.67
N GLN A 21 -8.29 13.14 43.66
CA GLN A 21 -8.39 12.15 42.60
C GLN A 21 -7.02 12.11 41.92
N LYS A 22 -6.28 11.01 42.10
CA LYS A 22 -5.00 10.79 41.43
C LYS A 22 -5.31 10.74 39.94
N LYS A 23 -5.11 11.87 39.24
CA LYS A 23 -5.20 11.92 37.78
C LYS A 23 -4.28 10.84 37.24
N ASP A 24 -4.87 9.85 36.56
CA ASP A 24 -4.12 8.81 35.89
C ASP A 24 -3.01 9.44 35.07
N SER A 25 -1.78 8.97 35.30
CA SER A 25 -0.55 9.44 34.65
C SER A 25 -0.45 8.99 33.19
N ILE A 26 -1.57 8.80 32.51
CA ILE A 26 -1.62 8.61 31.07
C ILE A 26 -1.43 10.01 30.51
N ARG A 27 -0.16 10.35 30.25
CA ARG A 27 0.22 11.57 29.55
C ARG A 27 -0.66 11.65 28.30
N GLU A 28 -1.56 12.62 28.27
CA GLU A 28 -2.42 12.91 27.15
C GLU A 28 -1.52 13.38 26.01
N LYS A 29 -0.93 12.42 25.30
CA LYS A 29 -0.02 12.67 24.19
C LYS A 29 -0.91 13.01 23.00
N GLY A 30 -1.41 14.24 22.98
CA GLY A 30 -2.15 14.80 21.86
C GLY A 30 -1.31 14.65 20.60
N ILE A 31 -1.89 14.03 19.57
CA ILE A 31 -1.23 13.86 18.29
C ILE A 31 -1.11 15.25 17.67
N GLU A 32 0.11 15.78 17.57
CA GLU A 32 0.41 17.15 17.14
C GLU A 32 0.06 17.41 15.66
N GLY A 33 -0.11 16.35 14.88
CA GLY A 33 -0.63 16.41 13.52
C GLY A 33 -0.22 15.19 12.70
N VAL A 34 -1.05 14.84 11.73
CA VAL A 34 -0.73 13.82 10.71
C VAL A 34 -0.57 14.52 9.37
N VAL A 35 0.65 14.49 8.82
CA VAL A 35 0.91 15.01 7.48
C VAL A 35 0.62 13.91 6.46
N ILE A 36 -0.55 13.99 5.80
CA ILE A 36 -0.90 13.09 4.72
C ILE A 36 -0.28 13.64 3.44
N LYS A 37 0.78 12.98 2.94
CA LYS A 37 1.30 13.23 1.60
C LYS A 37 0.59 12.31 0.63
N SER A 38 -0.37 12.82 -0.13
CA SER A 38 -0.95 12.09 -1.26
C SER A 38 -0.22 12.46 -2.56
N LYS A 39 0.01 11.46 -3.42
CA LYS A 39 0.25 11.75 -4.84
C LYS A 39 -1.13 11.95 -5.47
N TYR A 40 -1.46 13.18 -5.89
CA TYR A 40 -2.74 13.49 -6.52
C TYR A 40 -2.91 12.77 -7.87
N TYR A 41 -1.80 12.53 -8.59
CA TYR A 41 -1.79 11.81 -9.86
C TYR A 41 -0.91 10.56 -9.74
N LYS A 42 -1.50 9.39 -9.98
CA LYS A 42 -0.74 8.16 -10.26
C LYS A 42 -0.43 8.15 -11.75
N ASN A 43 0.85 8.00 -12.09
CA ASN A 43 1.26 7.92 -13.47
C ASN A 43 1.52 6.46 -13.84
N TYR A 44 0.61 5.86 -14.61
CA TYR A 44 0.81 4.52 -15.18
C TYR A 44 1.54 4.53 -16.52
N THR A 45 1.93 5.73 -17.00
CA THR A 45 2.64 5.89 -18.26
C THR A 45 4.14 5.89 -18.00
N ALA A 46 4.82 4.87 -18.55
CA ALA A 46 6.28 4.88 -18.68
C ALA A 46 6.68 5.61 -19.97
N LYS A 47 7.80 6.33 -19.93
CA LYS A 47 8.39 7.00 -21.11
C LYS A 47 9.56 6.22 -21.70
N ASP A 48 10.24 5.45 -20.84
CA ASP A 48 11.46 4.74 -21.16
C ASP A 48 11.26 3.23 -21.03
N VAL A 49 12.05 2.47 -21.79
CA VAL A 49 12.11 1.02 -21.68
C VAL A 49 13.05 0.56 -20.58
N SER A 50 13.00 -0.72 -20.22
CA SER A 50 14.03 -1.32 -19.38
C SER A 50 15.37 -1.35 -20.11
N GLY A 51 16.45 -0.97 -19.42
CA GLY A 51 17.82 -1.05 -19.95
C GLY A 51 18.24 -2.47 -20.37
N SER A 52 17.56 -3.50 -19.88
CA SER A 52 17.78 -4.89 -20.31
C SER A 52 17.43 -5.13 -21.79
N LEU A 53 16.58 -4.29 -22.40
CA LEU A 53 16.24 -4.39 -23.83
C LEU A 53 17.34 -3.85 -24.76
N ARG A 54 18.38 -3.18 -24.21
CA ARG A 54 19.46 -2.55 -24.98
C ARG A 54 18.96 -1.55 -26.03
N LEU A 55 17.81 -0.92 -25.78
CA LEU A 55 17.26 0.19 -26.56
C LEU A 55 17.50 1.47 -25.76
N ASP A 56 18.25 2.41 -26.34
CA ASP A 56 18.64 3.68 -25.69
C ASP A 56 17.82 4.88 -26.21
N THR A 57 16.58 4.60 -26.62
CA THR A 57 15.68 5.60 -27.23
C THR A 57 14.36 5.66 -26.45
N PRO A 58 13.73 6.84 -26.35
CA PRO A 58 12.39 6.98 -25.78
C PRO A 58 11.38 6.06 -26.48
N LEU A 59 10.34 5.63 -25.76
CA LEU A 59 9.31 4.73 -26.31
C LEU A 59 8.64 5.25 -27.59
N LEU A 60 8.49 6.57 -27.71
CA LEU A 60 7.84 7.22 -28.85
C LEU A 60 8.62 7.04 -30.16
N ASP A 61 9.95 6.97 -30.07
CA ASP A 61 10.84 6.96 -31.24
C ASP A 61 11.17 5.53 -31.71
N ILE A 62 10.75 4.51 -30.96
CA ILE A 62 11.00 3.11 -31.30
C ILE A 62 9.97 2.63 -32.33
N PRO A 63 10.39 2.09 -33.49
CA PRO A 63 9.48 1.59 -34.53
C PRO A 63 8.91 0.19 -34.20
N GLN A 64 8.55 -0.05 -32.94
CA GLN A 64 8.01 -1.31 -32.44
C GLN A 64 6.88 -1.04 -31.44
N ASN A 65 5.83 -1.85 -31.47
CA ASN A 65 4.79 -1.83 -30.44
C ASN A 65 5.36 -2.42 -29.14
N ILE A 66 5.63 -1.56 -28.17
CA ILE A 66 6.11 -1.89 -26.82
C ILE A 66 5.07 -1.41 -25.82
N GLN A 67 4.63 -2.30 -24.93
CA GLN A 67 3.75 -1.99 -23.81
C GLN A 67 4.53 -2.16 -22.51
N VAL A 68 4.56 -1.12 -21.69
CA VAL A 68 5.23 -1.12 -20.38
C VAL A 68 4.16 -1.06 -19.30
N ILE A 69 4.16 -2.03 -18.41
CA ILE A 69 3.27 -2.06 -17.25
C ILE A 69 4.05 -1.61 -16.03
N THR A 70 3.62 -0.52 -15.40
CA THR A 70 4.30 0.04 -14.23
C THR A 70 3.97 -0.75 -12.96
N SER A 71 4.88 -0.68 -11.98
CA SER A 71 4.65 -1.26 -10.65
C SER A 71 3.40 -0.70 -9.98
N ASP A 72 3.14 0.60 -10.15
CA ASP A 72 1.98 1.28 -9.58
C ASP A 72 0.66 0.73 -10.14
N ALA A 73 0.61 0.42 -11.44
CA ALA A 73 -0.58 -0.17 -12.07
C ALA A 73 -0.85 -1.59 -11.53
N LEU A 74 0.20 -2.40 -11.37
CA LEU A 74 0.08 -3.76 -10.81
C LEU A 74 -0.33 -3.74 -9.32
N ALA A 75 0.25 -2.82 -8.55
CA ALA A 75 -0.03 -2.67 -7.12
C ALA A 75 -1.49 -2.25 -6.88
N ASP A 76 -1.99 -1.30 -7.67
CA ASP A 76 -3.37 -0.82 -7.58
C ASP A 76 -4.40 -1.88 -7.96
N GLN A 77 -4.03 -2.77 -8.89
CA GLN A 77 -4.85 -3.91 -9.29
C GLN A 77 -4.70 -5.12 -8.35
N GLN A 78 -3.88 -5.02 -7.31
CA GLN A 78 -3.56 -6.10 -6.37
C GLN A 78 -3.07 -7.38 -7.08
N VAL A 79 -2.27 -7.22 -8.13
CA VAL A 79 -1.75 -8.34 -8.91
C VAL A 79 -0.67 -9.06 -8.10
N LEU A 80 -0.91 -10.34 -7.81
CA LEU A 80 0.02 -11.18 -7.03
C LEU A 80 0.94 -12.02 -7.91
N GLY A 81 0.60 -12.20 -9.19
CA GLY A 81 1.34 -13.08 -10.10
C GLY A 81 1.21 -12.68 -11.57
N ILE A 82 2.16 -13.14 -12.38
CA ILE A 82 2.23 -12.86 -13.84
C ILE A 82 1.03 -13.45 -14.59
N SER A 83 0.55 -14.60 -14.14
CA SER A 83 -0.58 -15.35 -14.71
C SER A 83 -1.94 -14.67 -14.59
N ASP A 84 -2.13 -13.86 -13.54
CA ASP A 84 -3.43 -13.37 -13.11
C ASP A 84 -3.70 -11.96 -13.62
N GLY A 85 -2.76 -11.04 -13.40
CA GLY A 85 -3.03 -9.61 -13.59
C GLY A 85 -2.19 -8.90 -14.65
N VAL A 86 -0.99 -9.39 -14.97
CA VAL A 86 -0.09 -8.67 -15.91
C VAL A 86 -0.69 -8.58 -17.31
N LEU A 87 -1.29 -9.67 -17.79
CA LEU A 87 -1.84 -9.75 -19.15
C LEU A 87 -3.12 -8.94 -19.35
N ARG A 88 -3.82 -8.56 -18.27
CA ARG A 88 -5.06 -7.76 -18.36
C ARG A 88 -4.81 -6.36 -18.94
N ASN A 89 -3.58 -5.88 -18.83
CA ASN A 89 -3.18 -4.54 -19.29
C ASN A 89 -2.53 -4.54 -20.68
N ILE A 90 -2.38 -5.71 -21.32
CA ILE A 90 -1.62 -5.84 -22.56
C ILE A 90 -2.56 -6.21 -23.71
N SER A 91 -2.69 -5.30 -24.67
CA SER A 91 -3.47 -5.59 -25.89
C SER A 91 -2.76 -6.62 -26.76
N GLY A 92 -3.50 -7.64 -27.21
CA GLY A 92 -2.99 -8.67 -28.13
C GLY A 92 -2.13 -9.77 -27.48
N ALA A 93 -2.05 -9.80 -26.14
CA ALA A 93 -1.47 -10.89 -25.38
C ALA A 93 -2.58 -11.72 -24.73
N MET A 94 -2.44 -13.04 -24.77
CA MET A 94 -3.36 -13.97 -24.11
C MET A 94 -2.57 -15.08 -23.41
N ARG A 95 -3.10 -15.57 -22.30
CA ARG A 95 -2.59 -16.78 -21.67
C ARG A 95 -3.28 -17.99 -22.29
N LEU A 96 -2.52 -18.99 -22.73
CA LEU A 96 -3.09 -20.32 -22.94
C LEU A 96 -3.04 -21.05 -21.61
N GLU A 97 -4.21 -21.19 -20.97
CA GLU A 97 -4.34 -21.87 -19.70
C GLU A 97 -4.47 -23.39 -19.91
N HIS A 98 -3.64 -24.16 -19.20
CA HIS A 98 -3.75 -25.62 -19.20
C HIS A 98 -3.57 -26.25 -17.80
N TRP A 99 -2.87 -25.58 -16.87
CA TRP A 99 -2.61 -26.09 -15.51
C TRP A 99 -2.63 -24.99 -14.43
N GLY A 100 -3.65 -24.13 -14.45
CA GLY A 100 -3.78 -23.03 -13.48
C GLY A 100 -2.58 -22.08 -13.45
N ASP A 101 -2.17 -21.67 -12.24
CA ASP A 101 -1.10 -20.70 -11.98
C ASP A 101 0.33 -21.32 -11.93
N MET A 102 0.51 -22.58 -12.30
CA MET A 102 1.83 -23.22 -12.18
C MET A 102 2.86 -22.68 -13.20
N TYR A 103 2.40 -22.20 -14.35
CA TYR A 103 3.24 -21.64 -15.41
C TYR A 103 2.52 -20.54 -16.18
N ALA A 104 3.21 -19.43 -16.43
CA ALA A 104 2.69 -18.34 -17.26
C ALA A 104 3.08 -18.54 -18.73
N ARG A 105 2.30 -19.34 -19.48
CA ARG A 105 2.44 -19.44 -20.94
C ARG A 105 1.70 -18.31 -21.63
N VAL A 106 2.45 -17.29 -22.05
CA VAL A 106 1.91 -16.14 -22.78
C VAL A 106 2.05 -16.37 -24.29
N ASN A 107 0.96 -16.13 -25.02
CA ASN A 107 0.98 -16.00 -26.46
C ASN A 107 0.71 -14.55 -26.84
N MET A 108 1.43 -14.06 -27.84
CA MET A 108 1.25 -12.73 -28.43
C MET A 108 1.12 -12.89 -29.93
N ARG A 109 0.12 -12.23 -30.55
CA ARG A 109 -0.11 -12.30 -32.01
C ARG A 109 -0.19 -13.74 -32.56
N GLY A 110 -0.72 -14.67 -31.78
CA GLY A 110 -0.92 -16.07 -32.18
C GLY A 110 0.26 -17.02 -31.94
N ALA A 111 1.41 -16.56 -31.42
CA ALA A 111 2.58 -17.40 -31.14
C ALA A 111 3.05 -17.26 -29.69
N ARG A 112 3.78 -18.27 -29.18
CA ARG A 112 4.35 -18.24 -27.82
C ARG A 112 5.36 -17.11 -27.72
N ALA A 113 5.14 -16.21 -26.77
CA ALA A 113 6.11 -15.19 -26.43
C ALA A 113 7.25 -15.81 -25.60
N ALA A 114 8.49 -15.44 -25.93
CA ALA A 114 9.64 -15.79 -25.11
C ALA A 114 9.63 -14.97 -23.81
N ALA A 115 9.95 -15.62 -22.69
CA ALA A 115 10.03 -14.99 -21.39
C ALA A 115 11.48 -14.60 -21.07
N PHE A 116 11.68 -13.35 -20.65
CA PHE A 116 12.98 -12.83 -20.25
C PHE A 116 12.91 -12.24 -18.84
N ILE A 117 13.90 -12.55 -18.00
CA ILE A 117 14.09 -11.93 -16.68
C ILE A 117 15.43 -11.20 -16.73
N ASN A 118 15.42 -9.88 -16.52
CA ASN A 118 16.62 -9.02 -16.60
C ASN A 118 17.43 -9.22 -17.90
N GLY A 119 16.74 -9.45 -19.01
CA GLY A 119 17.36 -9.67 -20.33
C GLY A 119 17.84 -11.11 -20.59
N VAL A 120 17.69 -12.04 -19.66
CA VAL A 120 18.04 -13.46 -19.84
C VAL A 120 16.81 -14.27 -20.19
N ASN A 121 16.89 -15.08 -21.27
CA ASN A 121 15.80 -15.94 -21.70
C ASN A 121 15.62 -17.11 -20.71
N VAL A 122 14.40 -17.26 -20.18
CA VAL A 122 14.03 -18.33 -19.23
C VAL A 122 12.92 -19.23 -19.78
N THR A 123 12.67 -19.18 -21.09
CA THR A 123 11.63 -19.97 -21.74
C THR A 123 11.99 -21.45 -21.66
N SER A 124 11.10 -22.24 -21.05
CA SER A 124 11.24 -23.70 -21.03
C SER A 124 11.00 -24.28 -22.44
N ASN A 125 11.88 -25.22 -22.84
CA ASN A 125 11.67 -26.10 -23.99
C ASN A 125 10.45 -27.00 -23.75
#